data_AF-A0A7C8YUQ9-F1
#
_entry.id   AF-A0A7C8YUQ9-F1
#
_cell.length_a   1.000
_cell.length_b   1.000
_cell.length_c   1.000
_cell.angle_alpha   90.00
_cell.angle_beta   90.00
_cell.angle_gamma   90.00
#
_symmetry.space_group_name_H-M   'P 1'
#
loop_
_entity.id
_entity.type
_entity.pdbx_description
1 polymer ?
#
loop_
_entity_poly.entity_id
_entity_poly.type
_entity_poly.pdbx_seq_one_letter_code
_entity_poly.pdbx_strand_id
1 'polypeptide(L)'
;KNANGSFSIQEAFQMLDAGFFTHDKMVDIVKEASAFNVPIFEANRKLVAKSNGGLKYPSALVFHAYWGGEQAESVKKSFVYPSRSDVQRPDSEEDIAFMSILELAQLIKSKQISSVELTE
;
A
#
# COMPACT_ATOMS: atom_id res chain seq x y z
N LYS A 1 -11.11 38.79 6.79
CA LYS A 1 -9.88 38.56 5.99
C LYS A 1 -10.08 37.29 5.20
N ASN A 2 -10.14 37.39 3.86
CA ASN A 2 -10.47 36.27 2.97
C ASN A 2 -9.40 35.18 3.08
N ALA A 3 -9.82 33.93 3.34
CA ALA A 3 -8.97 32.76 3.49
C ALA A 3 -8.56 32.12 2.15
N ASN A 4 -8.32 32.94 1.12
CA ASN A 4 -7.63 32.51 -0.10
C ASN A 4 -6.19 32.99 -0.01
N GLY A 5 -5.39 32.28 0.79
CA GLY A 5 -3.96 32.56 0.89
C GLY A 5 -3.24 32.06 -0.36
N SER A 6 -3.22 32.86 -1.43
CA SER A 6 -2.28 32.63 -2.52
C SER A 6 -0.89 33.05 -2.06
N PHE A 7 0.02 32.09 -1.89
CA PHE A 7 1.42 32.40 -1.65
C PHE A 7 2.08 32.89 -2.94
N SER A 8 2.89 33.92 -2.84
CA SER A 8 3.79 34.31 -3.93
C SER A 8 4.88 33.25 -4.14
N ILE A 9 5.45 33.20 -5.35
CA ILE A 9 6.58 32.31 -5.66
C ILE A 9 7.74 32.54 -4.69
N GLN A 10 7.97 33.79 -4.28
CA GLN A 10 9.04 34.13 -3.36
C GLN A 10 8.79 33.59 -1.94
N GLU A 11 7.57 33.71 -1.43
CA GLU A 11 7.18 33.13 -0.13
C GLU A 11 7.27 31.60 -0.16
N ALA A 12 6.85 30.97 -1.26
CA ALA A 12 6.93 29.51 -1.42
C ALA A 12 8.39 29.02 -1.41
N PHE A 13 9.30 29.72 -2.09
CA PHE A 13 10.72 29.37 -2.07
C PHE A 13 11.36 29.64 -0.70
N GLN A 14 10.95 30.68 0.02
CA GLN A 14 11.41 30.93 1.39
C GLN A 14 10.96 29.83 2.36
N MET A 15 9.74 29.33 2.23
CA MET A 15 9.25 28.20 3.03
C MET A 15 10.07 26.91 2.83
N LEU A 16 10.68 26.75 1.65
CA LEU A 16 11.53 25.61 1.30
C LEU A 16 13.02 25.87 1.56
N ASP A 17 13.35 26.96 2.26
CA ASP A 17 14.74 27.41 2.49
C ASP A 17 15.53 27.62 1.17
N ALA A 18 14.81 27.93 0.10
CA ALA A 18 15.32 28.14 -1.27
C ALA A 18 15.26 29.62 -1.70
N GLY A 19 15.19 30.55 -0.73
CA GLY A 19 15.08 31.99 -0.99
C GLY A 19 16.32 32.63 -1.63
N PHE A 20 17.41 31.87 -1.80
CA PHE A 20 18.67 32.34 -2.39
C PHE A 20 18.62 32.48 -3.92
N PHE A 21 17.60 31.93 -4.59
CA PHE A 21 17.45 32.07 -6.04
C PHE A 21 16.94 33.47 -6.44
N THR A 22 17.36 33.96 -7.60
CA THR A 22 16.77 35.16 -8.21
C THR A 22 15.34 34.89 -8.67
N HIS A 23 14.48 35.91 -8.69
CA HIS A 23 13.08 35.77 -9.10
C HIS A 23 12.91 35.06 -10.46
N ASP A 24 13.68 35.48 -11.47
CA ASP A 24 13.64 34.86 -12.82
C ASP A 24 13.96 33.36 -12.75
N LYS A 25 14.94 32.98 -11.92
CA LYS A 25 15.30 31.57 -11.70
C LYS A 25 14.20 30.80 -10.99
N MET A 26 13.53 31.40 -10.01
CA MET A 26 12.39 30.76 -9.35
C MET A 26 11.25 30.49 -10.35
N VAL A 27 10.96 31.44 -11.24
CA VAL A 27 9.94 31.30 -12.30
C VAL A 27 10.32 30.19 -13.28
N ASP A 28 11.57 30.16 -13.74
CA ASP A 28 12.08 29.11 -14.63
C ASP A 28 11.95 27.73 -13.98
N ILE A 29 12.34 27.58 -12.72
CA ILE A 29 12.24 26.31 -11.98
C ILE A 29 10.78 25.85 -11.90
N VAL A 30 9.85 26.72 -11.54
CA VAL A 30 8.42 26.36 -11.45
C VAL A 30 7.88 25.95 -12.83
N LYS A 31 8.27 26.65 -13.88
CA LYS A 31 7.87 26.35 -15.26
C LYS A 31 8.41 25.00 -15.72
N GLU A 32 9.69 24.72 -15.51
CA GLU A 32 10.32 23.45 -15.89
C GLU A 32 9.77 22.28 -15.07
N ALA A 33 9.65 22.46 -13.75
CA ALA A 33 9.10 21.45 -12.85
C ALA A 33 7.65 21.11 -13.20
N SER A 34 6.82 22.10 -13.53
CA SER A 34 5.44 21.86 -13.96
C SER A 34 5.37 21.18 -15.32
N ALA A 35 6.17 21.61 -16.30
CA ALA A 35 6.23 21.00 -17.63
C ALA A 35 6.65 19.52 -17.59
N PHE A 36 7.58 19.17 -16.70
CA PHE A 36 8.03 17.79 -16.52
C PHE A 36 7.05 16.94 -15.70
N ASN A 37 6.60 17.44 -14.54
CA ASN A 37 5.87 16.63 -13.58
C ASN A 37 4.38 16.49 -13.90
N VAL A 38 3.72 17.54 -14.41
CA VAL A 38 2.25 17.52 -14.64
C VAL A 38 1.84 16.40 -15.61
N PRO A 39 2.48 16.22 -16.78
CA PRO A 39 2.12 15.14 -17.70
C PRO A 39 2.33 13.75 -17.10
N ILE A 40 3.39 13.58 -16.30
CA ILE A 40 3.69 12.31 -15.62
C ILE A 40 2.63 11.99 -14.59
N PHE A 41 2.26 12.97 -13.74
CA PHE A 41 1.21 12.79 -12.75
C PHE A 41 -0.15 12.50 -13.40
N GLU A 42 -0.49 13.18 -14.49
CA GLU A 42 -1.72 12.90 -15.24
C GLU A 42 -1.73 11.49 -15.84
N ALA A 43 -0.62 11.05 -16.44
CA ALA A 43 -0.47 9.71 -16.98
C ALA A 43 -0.59 8.65 -15.88
N ASN A 44 0.14 8.82 -14.77
CA ASN A 44 0.09 7.93 -13.61
C ASN A 44 -1.31 7.89 -13.00
N ARG A 45 -1.98 9.04 -12.87
CA ARG A 45 -3.36 9.13 -12.38
C ARG A 45 -4.32 8.33 -13.27
N LYS A 46 -4.20 8.42 -14.60
CA LYS A 46 -5.00 7.63 -15.54
C LYS A 46 -4.72 6.13 -15.44
N LEU A 47 -3.48 5.73 -15.15
CA LEU A 47 -3.10 4.33 -14.95
C LEU A 47 -3.70 3.75 -13.66
N VAL A 48 -3.65 4.48 -12.54
CA VAL A 48 -4.18 4.02 -11.25
C VAL A 48 -5.70 4.14 -11.14
N ALA A 49 -6.34 5.01 -11.94
CA ALA A 49 -7.79 5.25 -11.92
C ALA A 49 -8.63 4.22 -12.70
N LYS A 50 -8.01 3.32 -13.48
CA LYS A 50 -8.75 2.21 -14.11
C LYS A 50 -9.03 1.13 -13.06
N SER A 51 -10.18 0.46 -13.17
CA SER A 51 -10.63 -0.61 -12.25
C SER A 51 -9.66 -1.79 -12.10
N ASN A 52 -8.69 -1.91 -13.01
CA ASN A 52 -7.60 -2.88 -12.97
C ASN A 52 -6.21 -2.22 -12.91
N GLY A 53 -6.09 -0.99 -12.37
CA GLY A 53 -4.90 -0.15 -12.23
C GLY A 53 -3.77 -0.74 -11.37
N GLY A 54 -3.34 -1.97 -11.67
CA GLY A 54 -2.22 -2.67 -11.05
C GLY A 54 -2.50 -3.35 -9.72
N LEU A 55 -3.63 -3.05 -9.07
CA LEU A 55 -3.95 -3.58 -7.74
C LEU A 55 -5.33 -4.23 -7.75
N LYS A 56 -5.34 -5.54 -8.05
CA LYS A 56 -6.51 -6.44 -7.93
C LYS A 56 -7.15 -6.40 -6.53
N TYR A 57 -6.42 -5.89 -5.55
CA TYR A 57 -6.86 -5.60 -4.20
C TYR A 57 -6.51 -4.14 -3.89
N PRO A 58 -7.45 -3.30 -3.40
CA PRO A 58 -7.12 -1.94 -2.99
C PRO A 58 -5.95 -1.98 -2.00
N SER A 59 -4.95 -1.11 -2.18
CA SER A 59 -3.86 -1.01 -1.20
C SER A 59 -4.45 -0.60 0.14
N ALA A 60 -4.10 -1.31 1.21
CA ALA A 60 -4.59 -1.04 2.56
C ALA A 60 -4.15 0.34 3.12
N LEU A 61 -3.38 1.11 2.33
CA LEU A 61 -2.73 2.37 2.73
C LEU A 61 -3.02 3.52 1.74
N VAL A 62 -4.18 3.53 1.06
CA VAL A 62 -4.63 4.77 0.40
C VAL A 62 -5.06 5.74 1.49
N PHE A 63 -4.22 6.73 1.78
CA PHE A 63 -4.57 7.81 2.70
C PHE A 63 -5.76 8.60 2.12
N HIS A 64 -6.93 8.42 2.73
CA HIS A 64 -8.14 9.17 2.39
C HIS A 64 -8.18 10.43 3.25
N ALA A 65 -7.90 11.60 2.68
CA ALA A 65 -7.87 12.89 3.40
C ALA A 65 -9.25 13.43 3.81
N TYR A 66 -10.31 12.64 3.62
CA TYR A 66 -11.67 13.00 3.96
C TYR A 66 -11.98 12.61 5.41
N TRP A 67 -12.29 13.60 6.25
CA TRP A 67 -12.58 13.43 7.68
C TRP A 67 -14.05 13.11 7.99
N GLY A 68 -14.90 12.95 6.98
CA GLY A 68 -16.27 12.47 7.15
C GLY A 68 -16.28 10.95 7.08
N GLY A 69 -16.68 10.30 8.17
CA GLY A 69 -16.69 8.84 8.28
C GLY A 69 -17.73 8.19 7.38
N GLU A 70 -17.45 8.06 6.08
CA GLU A 70 -17.87 6.85 5.39
C GLU A 70 -16.91 5.77 5.89
N GLN A 71 -17.41 4.96 6.83
CA GLN A 71 -16.68 3.79 7.28
C GLN A 71 -16.25 3.05 6.03
N ALA A 72 -14.93 2.97 5.79
CA ALA A 72 -14.39 2.08 4.79
C ALA A 72 -15.11 0.76 5.01
N GLU A 73 -15.90 0.32 4.02
CA GLU A 73 -16.65 -0.93 4.13
C GLU A 73 -15.69 -1.93 4.73
N SER A 74 -16.08 -2.53 5.87
CA SER A 74 -15.27 -3.54 6.51
C SER A 74 -15.30 -4.75 5.58
N VAL A 75 -14.55 -4.66 4.49
CA VAL A 75 -14.28 -5.76 3.60
C VAL A 75 -13.29 -6.59 4.40
N LYS A 76 -13.84 -7.36 5.34
CA LYS A 76 -13.25 -8.59 5.86
C LYS A 76 -13.18 -9.55 4.67
N LYS A 77 -12.35 -9.22 3.66
CA LYS A 77 -11.87 -10.17 2.68
C LYS A 77 -10.92 -11.06 3.47
N SER A 78 -11.48 -11.97 4.25
CA SER A 78 -10.69 -13.08 4.80
C SER A 78 -10.16 -13.82 3.58
N PHE A 79 -8.84 -13.84 3.46
CA PHE A 79 -8.18 -14.61 2.42
C PHE A 79 -8.62 -16.08 2.59
N VAL A 80 -9.29 -16.62 1.58
CA VAL A 80 -9.71 -18.02 1.57
C VAL A 80 -8.52 -18.85 1.14
N TYR A 81 -7.84 -19.47 2.10
CA TYR A 81 -6.81 -20.44 1.80
C TYR A 81 -7.43 -21.67 1.12
N PRO A 82 -6.81 -22.22 0.07
CA PRO A 82 -7.24 -23.49 -0.51
C PRO A 82 -7.11 -24.59 0.55
N SER A 83 -8.23 -25.20 0.92
CA SER A 83 -8.27 -26.29 1.89
C SER A 83 -7.96 -27.62 1.20
N ARG A 84 -7.04 -28.41 1.77
CA ARG A 84 -6.84 -29.82 1.44
C ARG A 84 -7.54 -30.68 2.48
N SER A 85 -8.43 -31.57 2.05
CA SER A 85 -9.28 -32.37 2.95
C SER A 85 -8.65 -33.67 3.46
N ASP A 86 -7.50 -34.08 2.92
CA ASP A 86 -6.96 -35.43 3.14
C ASP A 86 -5.51 -35.42 3.68
N VAL A 87 -5.15 -34.39 4.46
CA VAL A 87 -3.82 -34.30 5.08
C VAL A 87 -3.82 -35.07 6.41
N GLN A 88 -2.95 -36.07 6.51
CA GLN A 88 -2.71 -36.84 7.74
C GLN A 88 -1.32 -36.54 8.28
N ARG A 89 -1.17 -36.64 9.60
CA ARG A 89 0.12 -36.59 10.27
C ARG A 89 1.01 -37.74 9.77
N PRO A 90 2.22 -37.46 9.28
CA PRO A 90 3.21 -38.49 8.96
C PRO A 90 3.59 -39.33 10.18
N ASP A 91 4.05 -40.56 9.95
CA ASP A 91 4.49 -41.47 11.02
C ASP A 91 5.83 -41.02 11.65
N SER A 92 6.72 -40.42 10.85
CA SER A 92 7.98 -39.84 11.30
C SER A 92 7.80 -38.36 11.63
N GLU A 93 8.40 -37.93 12.75
CA GLU A 93 8.40 -36.54 13.17
C GLU A 93 9.27 -35.66 12.26
N GLU A 94 10.37 -36.22 11.72
CA GLU A 94 11.23 -35.55 10.76
C GLU A 94 10.50 -35.23 9.45
N ASP A 95 9.57 -36.09 9.02
CA ASP A 95 8.78 -35.88 7.81
C ASP A 95 7.85 -34.65 7.91
N ILE A 96 7.51 -34.21 9.12
CA ILE A 96 6.69 -33.02 9.36
C ILE A 96 7.41 -31.76 8.85
N ALA A 97 8.74 -31.69 8.95
CA ALA A 97 9.53 -30.54 8.50
C ALA A 97 9.51 -30.35 6.98
N PHE A 98 9.15 -31.39 6.22
CA PHE A 98 9.07 -31.36 4.76
C PHE A 98 7.67 -31.07 4.23
N MET A 99 6.66 -30.94 5.10
CA MET A 99 5.30 -30.60 4.70
C MET A 99 5.16 -29.14 4.29
N SER A 100 4.24 -28.86 3.37
CA SER A 100 3.94 -27.48 2.96
C SER A 100 3.17 -26.71 4.04
N ILE A 101 3.25 -25.37 4.00
CA ILE A 101 2.52 -24.48 4.94
C ILE A 101 1.02 -24.78 4.96
N LEU A 102 0.41 -25.13 3.81
CA LEU A 102 -1.01 -25.45 3.73
C LEU A 102 -1.35 -26.77 4.43
N GLU A 103 -0.46 -27.75 4.36
CA GLU A 103 -0.61 -29.04 5.03
C GLU A 103 -0.45 -28.89 6.53
N LEU A 104 0.59 -28.18 6.99
CA LEU A 104 0.80 -27.87 8.40
C LEU A 104 -0.37 -27.08 8.98
N ALA A 105 -0.87 -26.06 8.26
CA ALA A 105 -2.04 -25.31 8.67
C ALA A 105 -3.28 -26.20 8.83
N GLN A 106 -3.45 -27.19 7.95
CA GLN A 106 -4.55 -28.15 8.03
C GLN A 106 -4.38 -29.09 9.22
N LEU A 107 -3.17 -29.58 9.52
CA LEU A 107 -2.88 -30.41 10.69
C LEU A 107 -3.09 -29.66 12.01
N ILE A 108 -2.72 -28.39 12.08
CA ILE A 108 -3.00 -27.53 13.24
C ILE A 108 -4.51 -27.34 13.39
N LYS A 109 -5.23 -27.06 12.30
CA LYS A 109 -6.69 -26.86 12.30
C LYS A 109 -7.44 -28.14 12.72
N SER A 110 -6.96 -29.31 12.31
CA SER A 110 -7.51 -30.62 12.69
C SER A 110 -7.01 -31.12 14.04
N LYS A 111 -6.14 -30.35 14.73
CA LYS A 111 -5.54 -30.68 16.03
C LYS A 111 -4.68 -31.94 16.03
N GLN A 112 -4.07 -32.28 14.89
CA GLN A 112 -3.13 -33.40 14.77
C GLN A 112 -1.70 -33.01 15.20
N ILE A 113 -1.35 -31.73 15.12
CA ILE A 113 -0.07 -31.17 15.57
C ILE A 113 -0.31 -29.85 16.31
N SER A 114 0.63 -29.47 17.19
CA SER A 114 0.66 -28.17 17.87
C SER A 114 1.67 -27.22 17.23
N SER A 115 1.46 -25.91 17.36
CA SER A 115 2.47 -24.92 16.94
C SER A 115 3.75 -24.99 17.78
N VAL A 116 3.68 -25.54 19.00
CA VAL A 116 4.84 -25.73 19.88
C VAL A 116 5.75 -26.83 19.36
N GLU A 117 5.16 -27.95 18.88
CA GLU A 117 5.87 -29.08 18.26
C GLU A 117 6.67 -28.65 17.01
N LEU A 118 6.31 -27.53 16.37
CA LEU A 118 7.02 -27.00 15.21
C LEU A 118 8.21 -26.09 15.57
N THR A 119 8.40 -25.80 16.85
CA THR A 119 9.43 -24.86 17.34
C THR A 119 10.47 -25.49 18.26
N GLU A 120 10.24 -26.73 18.69
CA GLU A 120 11.16 -27.53 19.50
C GLU A 120 12.12 -28.33 18.59
#